data_AF-A0A2N2BF57-F1
#
_entry.id   AF-A0A2N2BF57-F1
#
_cell.length_a   1.000
_cell.length_b   1.000
_cell.length_c   1.000
_cell.angle_alpha   90.00
_cell.angle_beta   90.00
_cell.angle_gamma   90.00
#
_symmetry.space_group_name_H-M   'P 1'
#
loop_
_entity.id
_entity.type
_entity.pdbx_description
1 polymer ?
#
loop_
_entity_poly.entity_id
_entity_poly.type
_entity_poly.pdbx_seq_one_letter_code
_entity_poly.pdbx_strand_id
1 'polypeptide(L)'
;LHFLRKEADIQKYFVNLKSAIKSGGYVLLAEFSTKAPRKCAGLKLHRYSIDEMTRRMGSEFELVKYEDYTYINPSGVPIPYIYALYKKHHE
;
A
#
# COMPACT_ATOMS: atom_id res chain seq x y z
N LEU A 1 -4.68 0.51 -3.50
CA LEU A 1 -5.62 -0.46 -2.88
C LEU A 1 -6.89 0.21 -2.32
N HIS A 2 -6.86 1.51 -2.11
CA HIS A 2 -7.99 2.44 -1.85
C HIS A 2 -9.44 1.92 -2.03
N PHE A 3 -9.82 1.40 -3.20
CA PHE A 3 -11.19 0.92 -3.50
C PHE A 3 -11.34 -0.61 -3.59
N LEU A 4 -10.22 -1.34 -3.54
CA LEU A 4 -10.20 -2.79 -3.41
C LEU A 4 -10.48 -3.14 -1.95
N ARG A 5 -11.67 -3.66 -1.69
CA ARG A 5 -12.16 -3.91 -0.32
C ARG A 5 -12.37 -5.38 -0.01
N LYS A 6 -12.60 -6.20 -1.05
CA LYS A 6 -12.71 -7.64 -0.88
C LYS A 6 -11.30 -8.23 -0.87
N GLU A 7 -11.05 -9.14 0.06
CA GLU A 7 -9.74 -9.79 0.17
C GLU A 7 -9.31 -10.45 -1.15
N ALA A 8 -10.25 -11.04 -1.90
CA ALA A 8 -9.97 -11.61 -3.22
C ALA A 8 -9.45 -10.56 -4.24
N ASP A 9 -10.02 -9.36 -4.23
CA ASP A 9 -9.60 -8.28 -5.12
C ASP A 9 -8.21 -7.74 -4.72
N ILE A 10 -7.97 -7.62 -3.41
CA ILE A 10 -6.68 -7.22 -2.85
C ILE A 10 -5.61 -8.26 -3.20
N GLN A 11 -5.87 -9.54 -2.98
CA GLN A 11 -4.92 -10.60 -3.34
C GLN A 11 -4.60 -10.57 -4.84
N LYS A 12 -5.63 -10.45 -5.68
CA LYS A 12 -5.44 -10.38 -7.13
C LYS A 12 -4.59 -9.17 -7.55
N TYR A 13 -4.72 -8.03 -6.88
CA TYR A 13 -3.85 -6.88 -7.09
C TYR A 13 -2.38 -7.22 -6.81
N PHE A 14 -2.08 -7.81 -5.65
CA PHE A 14 -0.70 -8.17 -5.30
C PHE A 14 -0.13 -9.25 -6.24
N VAL A 15 -0.92 -10.23 -6.65
CA VAL A 15 -0.51 -11.23 -7.66
C VAL A 15 -0.14 -10.54 -8.98
N ASN A 16 -1.00 -9.67 -9.49
CA ASN A 16 -0.75 -8.95 -10.74
C ASN A 16 0.44 -8.01 -10.65
N LEU A 17 0.61 -7.33 -9.51
CA LEU A 17 1.74 -6.45 -9.25
C LEU A 17 3.06 -7.24 -9.30
N LYS A 18 3.13 -8.39 -8.62
CA LYS A 18 4.34 -9.22 -8.62
C LYS A 18 4.72 -9.74 -10.00
N SER A 19 3.73 -10.10 -10.81
CA SER A 19 3.96 -10.59 -12.18
C SER A 19 4.32 -9.48 -13.17
N ALA A 20 3.83 -8.25 -12.95
CA ALA A 20 4.11 -7.12 -13.83
C ALA A 20 5.48 -6.48 -13.58
N ILE A 21 6.01 -6.56 -12.37
CA ILE A 21 7.28 -5.92 -12.01
C ILE A 21 8.44 -6.84 -12.39
N LYS A 22 9.33 -6.30 -13.23
CA LYS A 22 10.56 -6.97 -13.67
C LYS A 22 11.52 -7.15 -12.49
N SER A 23 12.39 -8.15 -12.61
CA SER A 23 13.52 -8.36 -11.70
C SER A 23 14.34 -7.07 -11.54
N GLY A 24 14.71 -6.73 -10.29
CA GLY A 24 15.36 -5.46 -9.94
C GLY A 24 14.47 -4.21 -10.00
N GLY A 25 13.18 -4.35 -10.37
CA GLY A 25 12.22 -3.25 -10.47
C GLY A 25 11.71 -2.77 -9.11
N TYR A 26 11.14 -1.56 -9.08
CA TYR A 26 10.67 -0.91 -7.86
C TYR A 26 9.15 -0.73 -7.85
N VAL A 27 8.59 -0.72 -6.64
CA VAL A 27 7.17 -0.46 -6.38
C VAL A 27 7.06 0.54 -5.25
N LEU A 28 6.43 1.68 -5.51
CA LEU A 28 6.06 2.65 -4.48
C LEU A 28 4.55 2.55 -4.23
N LEU A 29 4.16 2.19 -3.01
CA LEU A 29 2.77 2.18 -2.55
C LEU A 29 2.55 3.35 -1.59
N ALA A 30 1.48 4.11 -1.81
CA ALA A 30 1.01 5.17 -0.93
C ALA A 30 -0.44 4.86 -0.54
N GLU A 31 -0.62 4.32 0.65
CA GLU A 31 -1.92 3.81 1.10
C GLU A 31 -2.36 4.47 2.41
N PHE A 32 -3.64 4.42 2.72
CA PHE A 32 -4.12 4.90 4.02
C PHE A 32 -3.53 4.07 5.14
N SER A 33 -2.90 4.73 6.11
CA SER A 33 -2.35 4.06 7.27
C SER A 33 -3.45 3.52 8.19
N THR A 34 -3.09 2.65 9.14
CA THR A 34 -3.98 2.21 10.22
C THR A 34 -4.49 3.35 11.12
N LYS A 35 -3.89 4.55 11.04
CA LYS A 35 -4.30 5.78 11.74
C LYS A 35 -5.30 6.62 10.92
N ALA A 36 -5.53 6.29 9.65
CA ALA A 36 -6.46 7.01 8.79
C ALA A 36 -7.94 6.85 9.22
N PRO A 37 -8.83 7.78 8.82
CA PRO A 37 -10.27 7.60 8.95
C PRO A 37 -10.75 6.25 8.39
N ARG A 38 -11.85 5.71 8.93
CA ARG A 38 -12.38 4.41 8.45
C ARG A 38 -13.12 4.51 7.10
N LYS A 39 -13.45 5.73 6.67
CA LYS A 39 -14.19 5.99 5.44
C LYS A 39 -13.58 7.17 4.68
N CYS A 40 -13.65 7.10 3.35
CA CYS A 40 -13.41 8.21 2.43
C CYS A 40 -14.58 8.24 1.44
N ALA A 41 -15.14 9.42 1.16
CA ALA A 41 -16.28 9.58 0.25
C ALA A 41 -17.45 8.61 0.54
N GLY A 42 -17.75 8.37 1.83
CA GLY A 42 -18.80 7.45 2.27
C GLY A 42 -18.45 5.94 2.19
N LEU A 43 -17.35 5.57 1.54
CA LEU A 43 -16.92 4.19 1.37
C LEU A 43 -15.96 3.75 2.47
N LYS A 44 -16.08 2.50 2.93
CA LYS A 44 -15.13 1.88 3.88
C LYS A 44 -13.75 1.76 3.22
N LEU A 45 -12.71 2.15 3.96
CA LEU A 45 -11.32 2.00 3.55
C LEU A 45 -10.74 0.68 4.05
N HIS A 46 -9.94 0.03 3.20
CA HIS A 46 -8.90 -0.87 3.68
C HIS A 46 -7.70 -0.03 4.08
N ARG A 47 -7.21 -0.18 5.31
CA ARG A 47 -6.09 0.58 5.85
C ARG A 47 -4.92 -0.37 6.05
N TYR A 48 -3.73 0.06 5.65
CA TYR A 48 -2.54 -0.78 5.58
C TYR A 48 -1.56 -0.45 6.70
N SER A 49 -0.89 -1.48 7.21
CA SER A 49 0.38 -1.36 7.93
C SER A 49 1.54 -1.81 7.04
N ILE A 50 2.77 -1.44 7.41
CA ILE A 50 3.97 -1.98 6.76
C ILE A 50 4.00 -3.50 6.84
N ASP A 51 3.67 -4.08 7.99
CA ASP A 51 3.71 -5.53 8.16
C ASP A 51 2.73 -6.23 7.21
N GLU A 52 1.52 -5.69 7.05
CA GLU A 52 0.56 -6.24 6.09
C GLU A 52 1.07 -6.10 4.65
N MET A 53 1.51 -4.92 4.25
CA MET A 53 2.03 -4.72 2.89
C MET A 53 3.23 -5.63 2.62
N THR A 54 4.18 -5.73 3.56
CA THR A 54 5.36 -6.58 3.44
C THR A 54 4.99 -8.05 3.31
N ARG A 55 4.04 -8.54 4.14
CA ARG A 55 3.52 -9.92 3.99
C ARG A 55 2.88 -10.16 2.62
N ARG A 56 2.15 -9.19 2.09
CA ARG A 56 1.47 -9.32 0.79
C ARG A 56 2.44 -9.25 -0.40
N MET A 57 3.48 -8.43 -0.29
CA MET A 57 4.58 -8.40 -1.24
C MET A 57 5.29 -9.76 -1.28
N GLY A 58 5.58 -10.33 -0.11
CA GLY A 58 6.20 -11.65 0.02
C GLY A 58 7.71 -11.62 -0.21
N SER A 59 8.35 -12.80 -0.20
CA SER A 59 9.81 -12.94 -0.19
C SER A 59 10.52 -12.54 -1.49
N GLU A 60 9.78 -12.29 -2.57
CA GLU A 60 10.34 -11.81 -3.85
C GLU A 60 10.74 -10.33 -3.81
N PHE A 61 10.29 -9.60 -2.78
CA PHE A 61 10.50 -8.17 -2.64
C PHE A 61 11.14 -7.83 -1.30
N GLU A 62 12.11 -6.93 -1.34
CA GLU A 62 12.67 -6.29 -0.14
C GLU A 62 12.01 -4.93 0.09
N LEU A 63 11.74 -4.61 1.36
CA LEU A 63 11.36 -3.26 1.77
C LEU A 63 12.61 -2.38 1.81
N VAL A 64 12.67 -1.39 0.92
CA VAL A 64 13.80 -0.45 0.81
C VAL A 64 13.65 0.69 1.80
N LYS A 65 12.47 1.28 1.87
CA LYS A 65 12.15 2.41 2.77
C LYS A 65 10.65 2.48 3.00
N TYR A 66 10.25 2.98 4.15
CA TYR A 66 8.88 3.41 4.38
C TYR A 66 8.82 4.71 5.17
N GLU A 67 7.68 5.39 5.11
CA GLU A 67 7.45 6.65 5.80
C GLU A 67 5.96 6.83 6.15
N ASP A 68 5.69 7.25 7.39
CA ASP A 68 4.38 7.77 7.80
C ASP A 68 4.27 9.23 7.29
N TYR A 69 3.24 9.54 6.52
CA TYR A 69 3.03 10.89 5.97
C TYR A 69 1.61 11.37 6.24
N THR A 70 1.45 12.59 6.75
CA THR A 70 0.11 13.16 6.99
C THR A 70 -0.21 14.18 5.90
N TYR A 71 -1.12 13.81 5.00
CA TYR A 71 -1.66 14.72 3.99
C TYR A 71 -2.72 15.62 4.62
N ILE A 72 -2.61 16.94 4.46
CA ILE A 72 -3.68 17.87 4.82
C ILE A 72 -4.54 18.09 3.58
N ASN A 73 -5.81 17.68 3.66
CA ASN A 73 -6.72 17.87 2.54
C ASN A 73 -7.13 19.36 2.40
N PRO A 74 -7.78 19.76 1.28
CA PRO A 74 -8.16 21.16 1.08
C PRO A 74 -9.12 21.73 2.13
N SER A 75 -9.80 20.87 2.89
CA SER A 75 -10.66 21.26 4.01
C SER A 75 -9.92 21.33 5.36
N GLY A 76 -8.58 21.19 5.37
CA GLY A 76 -7.76 21.23 6.58
C GLY A 76 -7.76 19.94 7.40
N VAL A 77 -8.36 18.86 6.91
CA VAL A 77 -8.45 17.59 7.65
C VAL A 77 -7.16 16.79 7.43
N PRO A 78 -6.49 16.35 8.52
CA PRO A 78 -5.31 15.49 8.41
C PRO A 78 -5.70 14.07 8.00
N ILE A 79 -5.01 13.54 7.00
CA ILE A 79 -5.21 12.22 6.44
C ILE A 79 -3.88 11.44 6.54
N PRO A 80 -3.76 10.56 7.54
CA PRO A 80 -2.56 9.73 7.72
C PRO A 80 -2.39 8.67 6.62
N TYR A 81 -1.34 8.81 5.81
CA TYR A 81 -0.87 7.83 4.83
C TYR A 81 0.37 7.09 5.33
N ILE A 82 0.62 5.96 4.70
CA ILE A 82 1.87 5.23 4.80
C ILE A 82 2.42 4.98 3.39
N TYR A 83 3.69 5.33 3.21
CA TYR A 83 4.43 5.15 1.98
C TYR A 83 5.42 4.00 2.16
N ALA A 84 5.48 3.09 1.21
CA ALA A 84 6.43 1.98 1.23
C ALA A 84 7.03 1.75 -0.15
N LEU A 85 8.35 1.80 -0.23
CA LEU A 85 9.14 1.51 -1.40
C LEU A 85 9.69 0.09 -1.28
N TYR A 86 9.34 -0.76 -2.22
CA TYR A 86 9.86 -2.11 -2.34
C TYR A 86 10.69 -2.26 -3.61
N LYS A 87 11.66 -3.17 -3.59
CA LYS A 87 12.42 -3.60 -4.77
C LYS A 87 12.24 -5.09 -4.96
N LYS A 88 11.98 -5.54 -6.19
CA LYS A 88 11.99 -6.95 -6.53
C LYS A 88 13.43 -7.43 -6.60
N HIS A 89 13.73 -8.58 -6.00
CA HIS A 89 15.07 -9.15 -6.06
C HIS A 89 15.53 -9.39 -7.51
N HIS A 90 16.86 -9.43 -7.68
CA HIS A 90 17.46 -9.95 -8.89
C HIS A 90 17.26 -11.47 -8.89
N GLU A 91 16.72 -12.03 -9.98
CA GLU A 91 16.70 -13.49 -10.20
C GLU A 91 18.12 -13.97 -10.54
#